data_AF-A0A7X6YEW4-F1
#
_entry.id   AF-A0A7X6YEW4-F1
#
_cell.length_a   1.000
_cell.length_b   1.000
_cell.length_c   1.000
_cell.angle_alpha   90.00
_cell.angle_beta   90.00
_cell.angle_gamma   90.00
#
_symmetry.space_group_name_H-M   'P 1'
#
loop_
_entity.id
_entity.type
_entity.pdbx_description
1 polymer ?
#
loop_
_entity_poly.entity_id
_entity_poly.type
_entity_poly.pdbx_seq_one_letter_code
_entity_poly.pdbx_strand_id
1 'polypeptide(L)'
;MQVLSELGFPRAQQNERSALCLLCLLGLTRDKTWAQASNPLMGITPIMDWARRYYQKKYAPNTRETIRRQTMHQFVDAGIAVYNPDDSARPVNSPYAVYQIDRSALNLLRTFGSPEWEANLKSYLADRPTLSEKNSQRRAFKKIPVEIAPGQYASGEAAVSRRLHRAVGAWSHPNRYRYRDRDRLG
;
A
#
# COMPACT_ATOMS: atom_id res chain seq x y z
N MET A 1 -12.89 -10.28 11.92
CA MET A 1 -11.85 -11.30 11.66
C MET A 1 -12.27 -12.33 10.64
N GLN A 2 -13.48 -12.89 10.75
CA GLN A 2 -14.06 -13.86 9.82
C GLN A 2 -13.84 -13.54 8.33
N VAL A 3 -14.23 -12.34 7.86
CA VAL A 3 -14.06 -11.91 6.47
C VAL A 3 -12.62 -12.10 5.93
N LEU A 4 -11.60 -11.74 6.71
CA LEU A 4 -10.21 -11.89 6.27
C LEU A 4 -9.82 -13.36 6.12
N SER A 5 -10.30 -14.22 7.01
CA SER A 5 -10.08 -15.66 6.92
C SER A 5 -10.80 -16.27 5.73
N GLU A 6 -12.05 -15.90 5.49
CA GLU A 6 -12.88 -16.42 4.39
C GLU A 6 -12.40 -15.93 3.02
N LEU A 7 -11.84 -14.72 2.94
CA LEU A 7 -11.10 -14.24 1.77
C LEU A 7 -9.75 -14.96 1.58
N GLY A 8 -9.38 -15.91 2.44
CA GLY A 8 -8.17 -16.70 2.30
C GLY A 8 -6.87 -15.94 2.62
N PHE A 9 -6.93 -14.86 3.42
CA PHE A 9 -5.70 -14.19 3.83
C PHE A 9 -4.87 -15.07 4.77
N PRO A 10 -3.53 -15.05 4.66
CA PRO A 10 -2.66 -15.75 5.60
C PRO A 10 -2.85 -15.27 7.05
N ARG A 11 -2.49 -16.13 8.02
CA ARG A 11 -2.61 -15.80 9.46
C ARG A 11 -1.96 -14.46 9.83
N ALA A 12 -0.87 -14.08 9.18
CA ALA A 12 -0.18 -12.81 9.40
C ALA A 12 -1.05 -11.57 9.11
N GLN A 13 -2.03 -11.69 8.21
CA GLN A 13 -2.99 -10.62 7.88
C GLN A 13 -4.29 -10.77 8.67
N GLN A 14 -4.51 -11.90 9.34
CA GLN A 14 -5.65 -12.11 10.23
C GLN A 14 -5.38 -11.49 11.60
N ASN A 15 -5.35 -10.16 11.66
CA ASN A 15 -5.22 -9.40 12.90
C ASN A 15 -6.08 -8.12 12.89
N GLU A 16 -6.15 -7.48 14.07
CA GLU A 16 -6.91 -6.24 14.28
C GLU A 16 -6.50 -5.12 13.31
N ARG A 17 -5.19 -4.96 13.04
CA ARG A 17 -4.69 -3.91 12.13
C ARG A 17 -5.26 -4.06 10.73
N SER A 18 -5.19 -5.27 10.17
CA SER A 18 -5.76 -5.53 8.85
C SER A 18 -7.28 -5.38 8.82
N ALA A 19 -7.97 -5.82 9.88
CA ALA A 19 -9.41 -5.64 9.99
C ALA A 19 -9.80 -4.15 9.98
N LEU A 20 -9.09 -3.33 10.75
CA LEU A 20 -9.33 -1.88 10.79
C LEU A 20 -8.99 -1.20 9.46
N CYS A 21 -7.95 -1.64 8.76
CA CYS A 21 -7.65 -1.13 7.41
C CYS A 21 -8.78 -1.49 6.44
N LEU A 22 -9.30 -2.72 6.48
CA LEU A 22 -10.40 -3.14 5.63
C LEU A 22 -11.67 -2.32 5.90
N LEU A 23 -12.08 -2.19 7.17
CA LEU A 23 -13.25 -1.40 7.55
C LEU A 23 -13.09 0.07 7.13
N CYS A 24 -11.88 0.62 7.22
CA CYS A 24 -11.56 1.96 6.75
C CYS A 24 -11.74 2.10 5.24
N LEU A 25 -11.23 1.15 4.44
CA LEU A 25 -11.42 1.15 2.98
C LEU A 25 -12.88 0.96 2.57
N LEU A 26 -13.70 0.39 3.45
CA LEU A 26 -15.15 0.23 3.26
C LEU A 26 -15.96 1.42 3.82
N GLY A 27 -15.31 2.35 4.52
CA GLY A 27 -16.00 3.44 5.22
C GLY A 27 -17.01 2.96 6.28
N LEU A 28 -16.78 1.77 6.85
CA LEU A 28 -17.68 1.10 7.81
C LEU A 28 -17.35 1.48 9.25
N THR A 29 -18.24 2.23 9.88
CA THR A 29 -18.23 2.53 11.31
C THR A 29 -19.15 1.56 12.04
N ARG A 30 -19.14 1.56 13.39
CA ARG A 30 -19.91 0.58 14.20
C ARG A 30 -21.43 0.66 13.99
N ASP A 31 -21.92 1.81 13.57
CA ASP A 31 -23.32 2.11 13.26
C ASP A 31 -23.73 1.71 11.84
N LYS A 32 -22.79 1.29 10.99
CA LYS A 32 -23.06 0.91 9.60
C LYS A 32 -23.12 -0.60 9.42
N THR A 33 -24.05 -1.04 8.58
CA THR A 33 -24.11 -2.42 8.11
C THR A 33 -23.16 -2.64 6.94
N TRP A 34 -22.81 -3.89 6.66
CA TRP A 34 -21.97 -4.25 5.52
C TRP A 34 -22.55 -3.79 4.17
N ALA A 35 -23.88 -3.83 4.01
CA ALA A 35 -24.57 -3.33 2.82
C ALA A 35 -24.32 -1.82 2.57
N GLN A 36 -24.07 -1.05 3.64
CA GLN A 36 -23.74 0.38 3.57
C GLN A 36 -22.25 0.65 3.30
N ALA A 37 -21.44 -0.38 3.06
CA ALA A 37 -20.04 -0.21 2.70
C ALA A 37 -19.91 0.69 1.46
N SER A 38 -18.82 1.43 1.40
CA SER A 38 -18.45 2.38 0.36
C SER A 38 -16.99 2.16 -0.05
N ASN A 39 -16.45 2.99 -0.92
CA ASN A 39 -15.07 2.89 -1.36
C ASN A 39 -14.34 4.24 -1.32
N PRO A 40 -14.14 4.86 -0.16
CA PRO A 40 -13.35 6.09 -0.05
C PRO A 40 -11.89 5.88 -0.51
N LEU A 41 -11.26 6.96 -0.99
CA LEU A 41 -9.82 7.01 -1.23
C LEU A 41 -9.09 7.28 0.08
N MET A 42 -8.24 6.34 0.51
CA MET A 42 -7.60 6.39 1.82
C MET A 42 -6.08 6.25 1.71
N GLY A 43 -5.36 7.25 2.22
CA GLY A 43 -3.91 7.14 2.50
C GLY A 43 -3.64 6.48 3.85
N ILE A 44 -2.35 6.22 4.15
CA ILE A 44 -1.96 5.57 5.41
C ILE A 44 -2.25 6.41 6.66
N THR A 45 -1.95 7.73 6.65
CA THR A 45 -2.29 8.60 7.80
C THR A 45 -3.80 8.65 8.02
N PRO A 46 -4.61 8.92 6.96
CA PRO A 46 -6.06 8.85 7.07
C PRO A 46 -6.58 7.53 7.66
N ILE A 47 -6.01 6.37 7.29
CA ILE A 47 -6.39 5.08 7.89
C ILE A 47 -6.12 5.05 9.40
N MET A 48 -4.95 5.52 9.85
CA MET A 48 -4.60 5.55 11.27
C MET A 48 -5.52 6.49 12.05
N ASP A 49 -5.80 7.69 11.51
CA ASP A 49 -6.67 8.67 12.14
C ASP A 49 -8.12 8.18 12.20
N TRP A 50 -8.58 7.52 11.14
CA TRP A 50 -9.90 6.91 11.09
C TRP A 50 -10.05 5.79 12.13
N ALA A 51 -9.05 4.91 12.25
CA ALA A 51 -9.05 3.84 13.26
C ALA A 51 -9.07 4.41 14.69
N ARG A 52 -8.34 5.50 14.93
CA ARG A 52 -8.37 6.21 16.20
C ARG A 52 -9.76 6.80 16.46
N ARG A 53 -10.36 7.48 15.49
CA ARG A 53 -11.63 8.21 15.65
C ARG A 53 -12.81 7.28 15.89
N TYR A 54 -12.95 6.23 15.08
CA TYR A 54 -14.17 5.42 15.06
C TYR A 54 -14.04 4.10 15.83
N TYR A 55 -12.81 3.64 16.07
CA TYR A 55 -12.53 2.37 16.74
C TYR A 55 -11.63 2.52 17.96
N GLN A 56 -11.28 3.75 18.34
CA GLN A 56 -10.44 4.08 19.51
C GLN A 56 -9.04 3.44 19.45
N LYS A 57 -8.61 3.00 18.25
CA LYS A 57 -7.30 2.37 18.07
C LYS A 57 -6.26 3.42 17.69
N LYS A 58 -5.44 3.80 18.66
CA LYS A 58 -4.30 4.70 18.42
C LYS A 58 -3.09 3.90 17.94
N TYR A 59 -2.56 4.26 16.76
CA TYR A 59 -1.29 3.76 16.26
C TYR A 59 -0.19 4.79 16.44
N ALA A 60 1.02 4.33 16.78
CA ALA A 60 2.20 5.19 16.82
C ALA A 60 2.65 5.56 15.38
N PRO A 61 3.28 6.72 15.16
CA PRO A 61 3.67 7.17 13.81
C PRO A 61 4.54 6.17 13.03
N ASN A 62 5.40 5.41 13.71
CA ASN A 62 6.23 4.36 13.09
C ASN A 62 5.42 3.18 12.53
N THR A 63 4.17 3.00 12.96
CA THR A 63 3.28 1.92 12.49
C THR A 63 2.82 2.14 11.04
N ARG A 64 2.99 3.35 10.50
CA ARG A 64 2.68 3.67 9.09
C ARG A 64 3.29 2.66 8.13
N GLU A 65 4.56 2.34 8.32
CA GLU A 65 5.28 1.43 7.43
C GLU A 65 4.77 -0.01 7.56
N THR A 66 4.41 -0.42 8.77
CA THR A 66 3.77 -1.71 9.03
C THR A 66 2.41 -1.81 8.33
N ILE A 67 1.55 -0.79 8.44
CA ILE A 67 0.25 -0.77 7.76
C ILE A 67 0.47 -0.84 6.24
N ARG A 68 1.40 -0.04 5.71
CA ARG A 68 1.70 -0.02 4.28
C ARG A 68 2.18 -1.38 3.76
N ARG A 69 3.25 -1.92 4.32
CA ARG A 69 3.91 -3.14 3.81
C ARG A 69 3.18 -4.42 4.18
N GLN A 70 2.71 -4.54 5.42
CA GLN A 70 2.19 -5.80 5.95
C GLN A 70 0.67 -5.95 5.81
N THR A 71 -0.02 -4.89 5.42
CA THR A 71 -1.48 -4.91 5.22
C THR A 71 -1.86 -4.38 3.84
N MET A 72 -1.57 -3.12 3.52
CA MET A 72 -2.08 -2.50 2.29
C MET A 72 -1.47 -3.11 1.02
N HIS A 73 -0.17 -3.39 1.00
CA HIS A 73 0.44 -4.14 -0.10
C HIS A 73 -0.19 -5.51 -0.27
N GLN A 74 -0.42 -6.22 0.85
CA GLN A 74 -1.03 -7.56 0.82
C GLN A 74 -2.47 -7.51 0.30
N PHE A 75 -3.22 -6.44 0.59
CA PHE A 75 -4.56 -6.22 0.03
C PHE A 75 -4.54 -5.92 -1.46
N VAL A 76 -3.51 -5.22 -1.94
CA VAL A 76 -3.31 -4.94 -3.38
C VAL A 76 -2.87 -6.20 -4.12
N ASP A 77 -1.93 -6.96 -3.57
CA ASP A 77 -1.46 -8.23 -4.14
C ASP A 77 -2.59 -9.26 -4.20
N ALA A 78 -3.43 -9.26 -3.16
CA ALA A 78 -4.68 -10.00 -3.11
C ALA A 78 -5.74 -9.54 -4.12
N GLY A 79 -5.58 -8.38 -4.77
CA GLY A 79 -6.57 -7.84 -5.70
C GLY A 79 -7.85 -7.30 -5.04
N ILE A 80 -7.90 -7.17 -3.70
CA ILE A 80 -9.07 -6.61 -3.00
C ILE A 80 -9.01 -5.08 -2.90
N ALA A 81 -7.81 -4.49 -3.06
CA ALA A 81 -7.59 -3.05 -3.04
C ALA A 81 -6.81 -2.61 -4.27
N VAL A 82 -7.02 -1.36 -4.68
CA VAL A 82 -6.36 -0.71 -5.80
C VAL A 82 -5.46 0.41 -5.28
N TYR A 83 -4.22 0.43 -5.75
CA TYR A 83 -3.22 1.45 -5.42
C TYR A 83 -3.29 2.63 -6.40
N ASN A 84 -3.38 3.85 -5.88
CA ASN A 84 -3.50 5.11 -6.63
C ASN A 84 -4.50 5.06 -7.80
N PRO A 85 -5.76 4.65 -7.58
CA PRO A 85 -6.76 4.63 -8.65
C PRO A 85 -7.13 6.03 -9.16
N ASP A 86 -6.84 7.07 -8.36
CA ASP A 86 -7.06 8.50 -8.67
C ASP A 86 -6.01 9.07 -9.63
N ASP A 87 -4.75 8.68 -9.47
CA ASP A 87 -3.64 9.11 -10.31
C ASP A 87 -2.65 7.97 -10.57
N SER A 88 -2.74 7.40 -11.77
CA SER A 88 -1.83 6.34 -12.22
C SER A 88 -0.39 6.81 -12.51
N ALA A 89 -0.14 8.12 -12.63
CA ALA A 89 1.20 8.67 -12.82
C ALA A 89 1.91 8.95 -11.49
N ARG A 90 1.21 8.82 -10.35
CA ARG A 90 1.79 9.05 -9.03
C ARG A 90 3.04 8.17 -8.83
N PRO A 91 4.19 8.76 -8.45
CA PRO A 91 5.41 7.99 -8.19
C PRO A 91 5.17 6.92 -7.11
N VAL A 92 5.75 5.73 -7.29
CA VAL A 92 5.65 4.61 -6.34
C VAL A 92 6.08 5.00 -4.92
N ASN A 93 7.03 5.94 -4.83
CA ASN A 93 7.61 6.41 -3.56
C ASN A 93 6.89 7.64 -3.02
N SER A 94 5.76 8.03 -3.60
CA SER A 94 5.04 9.24 -3.21
C SER A 94 4.51 9.13 -1.78
N PRO A 95 4.71 10.15 -0.93
CA PRO A 95 4.13 10.17 0.41
C PRO A 95 2.59 10.30 0.39
N TYR A 96 2.02 10.63 -0.77
CA TYR A 96 0.59 10.86 -1.00
C TYR A 96 -0.12 9.63 -1.59
N ALA A 97 0.49 8.45 -1.50
CA ALA A 97 -0.14 7.24 -1.98
C ALA A 97 -1.50 6.99 -1.30
N VAL A 98 -2.50 6.63 -2.11
CA VAL A 98 -3.85 6.31 -1.67
C VAL A 98 -4.27 4.93 -2.13
N TYR A 99 -5.22 4.35 -1.42
CA TYR A 99 -5.78 3.03 -1.66
C TYR A 99 -7.30 3.13 -1.67
N GLN A 100 -7.93 2.28 -2.46
CA GLN A 100 -9.38 2.15 -2.52
C GLN A 100 -9.73 0.66 -2.57
N ILE A 101 -10.84 0.26 -1.96
CA ILE A 101 -11.35 -1.10 -2.17
C ILE A 101 -11.72 -1.29 -3.66
N ASP A 102 -11.38 -2.45 -4.22
CA ASP A 102 -11.81 -2.82 -5.57
C ASP A 102 -13.34 -2.93 -5.66
N ARG A 103 -13.92 -2.63 -6.84
CA ARG A 103 -15.38 -2.61 -7.01
C ARG A 103 -16.00 -4.01 -6.87
N SER A 104 -15.36 -5.05 -7.39
CA SER A 104 -15.84 -6.42 -7.25
C SER A 104 -15.73 -6.88 -5.79
N ALA A 105 -14.63 -6.52 -5.12
CA ALA A 105 -14.48 -6.77 -3.69
C ALA A 105 -15.55 -6.04 -2.86
N LEU A 106 -15.85 -4.78 -3.17
CA LEU A 106 -16.93 -4.02 -2.50
C LEU A 106 -18.29 -4.70 -2.66
N ASN A 107 -18.62 -5.14 -3.87
CA ASN A 107 -19.90 -5.81 -4.15
C ASN A 107 -20.03 -7.10 -3.34
N LEU A 108 -18.97 -7.92 -3.27
CA LEU A 108 -18.93 -9.08 -2.39
C LEU A 108 -19.12 -8.68 -0.92
N LEU A 109 -18.32 -7.74 -0.42
CA LEU A 109 -18.28 -7.40 0.99
C LEU A 109 -19.60 -6.81 1.49
N ARG A 110 -20.39 -6.19 0.62
CA ARG A 110 -21.75 -5.73 0.95
C ARG A 110 -22.73 -6.85 1.27
N THR A 111 -22.47 -8.07 0.80
CA THR A 111 -23.32 -9.22 1.07
C THR A 111 -22.86 -10.02 2.29
N PHE A 112 -21.85 -9.56 3.02
CA PHE A 112 -21.39 -10.26 4.23
C PHE A 112 -22.50 -10.34 5.29
N GLY A 113 -22.76 -11.55 5.80
CA GLY A 113 -23.84 -11.84 6.75
C GLY A 113 -25.22 -12.04 6.14
N SER A 114 -25.35 -11.93 4.81
CA SER A 114 -26.58 -12.28 4.09
C SER A 114 -26.56 -13.75 3.62
N PRO A 115 -27.72 -14.35 3.29
CA PRO A 115 -27.79 -15.69 2.71
C PRO A 115 -26.97 -15.86 1.42
N GLU A 116 -26.75 -14.77 0.67
CA GLU A 116 -26.02 -14.78 -0.59
C GLU A 116 -24.49 -14.79 -0.43
N TRP A 117 -23.99 -14.57 0.80
CA TRP A 117 -22.56 -14.44 1.08
C TRP A 117 -21.72 -15.59 0.53
N GLU A 118 -22.09 -16.83 0.84
CA GLU A 118 -21.30 -18.01 0.50
C GLU A 118 -21.18 -18.20 -1.02
N ALA A 119 -22.31 -18.06 -1.72
CA ALA A 119 -22.36 -18.17 -3.18
C ALA A 119 -21.51 -17.06 -3.85
N ASN A 120 -21.65 -15.82 -3.38
CA ASN A 120 -20.90 -14.67 -3.89
C ASN A 120 -19.40 -14.80 -3.61
N LEU A 121 -19.02 -15.28 -2.42
CA LEU A 121 -17.62 -15.49 -2.04
C LEU A 121 -16.99 -16.56 -2.95
N LYS A 122 -17.69 -17.67 -3.20
CA LYS A 122 -17.22 -18.71 -4.10
C LYS A 122 -16.99 -18.19 -5.52
N SER A 123 -17.96 -17.44 -6.07
CA SER A 123 -17.81 -16.82 -7.39
C SER A 123 -16.64 -15.84 -7.42
N TYR A 124 -16.53 -14.98 -6.41
CA TYR A 124 -15.47 -13.99 -6.33
C TYR A 124 -14.08 -14.63 -6.27
N LEU A 125 -13.90 -15.68 -5.46
CA LEU A 125 -12.62 -16.38 -5.33
C LEU A 125 -12.22 -17.09 -6.63
N ALA A 126 -13.17 -17.59 -7.42
CA ALA A 126 -12.90 -18.17 -8.73
C ALA A 126 -12.38 -17.11 -9.74
N ASP A 127 -12.92 -15.89 -9.69
CA ASP A 127 -12.57 -14.81 -10.62
C ASP A 127 -11.35 -13.97 -10.17
N ARG A 128 -10.94 -14.09 -8.91
CA ARG A 128 -9.92 -13.25 -8.28
C ARG A 128 -8.55 -13.26 -8.97
N PRO A 129 -8.00 -14.39 -9.46
CA PRO A 129 -6.73 -14.38 -10.20
C PRO A 129 -6.77 -13.43 -11.40
N THR A 130 -7.85 -13.49 -12.17
CA THR A 130 -8.11 -12.63 -13.33
C THR A 130 -8.19 -11.15 -12.95
N LEU A 131 -8.76 -10.81 -11.79
CA LEU A 131 -8.83 -9.44 -11.29
C LEU A 131 -7.44 -8.90 -10.90
N SER A 132 -6.61 -9.72 -10.25
CA SER A 132 -5.24 -9.34 -9.89
C SER A 132 -4.39 -9.07 -11.13
N GLU A 133 -4.53 -9.91 -12.16
CA GLU A 133 -3.89 -9.73 -13.47
C GLU A 133 -4.36 -8.48 -14.19
N LYS A 134 -5.68 -8.22 -14.27
CA LYS A 134 -6.21 -6.99 -14.87
C LYS A 134 -5.68 -5.73 -14.17
N ASN A 135 -5.58 -5.77 -12.84
CA ASN A 135 -5.04 -4.67 -12.06
C ASN A 135 -3.53 -4.50 -12.24
N SER A 136 -2.77 -5.58 -12.41
CA SER A 136 -1.33 -5.51 -12.72
C SER A 136 -1.08 -4.98 -14.14
N GLN A 137 -1.87 -5.41 -15.12
CA GLN A 137 -1.81 -4.93 -16.50
C GLN A 137 -2.16 -3.44 -16.62
N ARG A 138 -3.20 -2.96 -15.91
CA ARG A 138 -3.52 -1.52 -15.84
C ARG A 138 -2.35 -0.66 -15.35
N ARG A 139 -1.49 -1.21 -14.48
CA ARG A 139 -0.26 -0.54 -14.02
C ARG A 139 0.88 -0.63 -15.04
N ALA A 140 0.94 -1.69 -15.83
CA ALA A 140 1.98 -1.88 -16.85
C ALA A 140 1.75 -0.97 -18.08
N PHE A 141 0.53 -0.95 -18.62
CA PHE A 141 0.17 -0.19 -19.83
C PHE A 141 0.25 1.34 -19.68
N LYS A 142 0.29 1.85 -18.45
CA LYS A 142 0.37 3.29 -18.17
C LYS A 142 1.77 3.80 -17.82
N LYS A 143 2.80 2.95 -17.89
CA LYS A 143 4.20 3.40 -17.77
C LYS A 143 4.63 4.07 -19.07
N ILE A 144 4.45 5.39 -19.17
CA ILE A 144 5.05 6.20 -20.23
C ILE A 144 6.58 6.08 -20.10
N PRO A 145 7.31 5.66 -21.14
CA PRO A 145 8.77 5.62 -21.10
C PRO A 145 9.32 7.02 -20.83
N VAL A 146 10.17 7.15 -19.82
CA VAL A 146 10.86 8.40 -19.53
C VAL A 146 12.16 8.38 -20.32
N GLU A 147 12.37 9.41 -21.16
CA GLU A 147 13.64 9.63 -21.83
C GLU A 147 14.69 10.03 -20.78
N ILE A 148 15.72 9.20 -20.64
CA ILE A 148 16.80 9.39 -19.65
C ILE A 148 18.06 10.01 -20.26
N ALA A 149 18.17 10.01 -21.60
CA ALA A 149 19.14 10.71 -22.43
C ALA A 149 18.60 10.73 -23.89
N PRO A 150 19.10 11.61 -24.78
CA PRO A 150 18.65 11.66 -26.18
C PRO A 150 18.65 10.28 -26.84
N GLY A 151 17.46 9.76 -27.16
CA GLY A 151 17.28 8.43 -27.76
C GLY A 151 17.37 7.22 -26.81
N GLN A 152 17.51 7.43 -25.50
CA GLN A 152 17.44 6.38 -24.49
C GLN A 152 16.17 6.47 -23.66
N TYR A 153 15.32 5.46 -23.80
CA TYR A 153 14.06 5.34 -23.07
C TYR A 153 14.21 4.28 -21.97
N ALA A 154 13.80 4.62 -20.75
CA ALA A 154 13.66 3.64 -19.67
C ALA A 154 12.18 3.38 -19.38
N SER A 155 11.78 2.11 -19.37
CA SER A 155 10.48 1.68 -18.86
C SER A 155 10.67 0.72 -17.68
N GLY A 156 9.95 0.98 -16.58
CA GLY A 156 9.98 0.13 -15.39
C GLY A 156 11.04 0.49 -14.32
N GLU A 157 11.03 -0.29 -13.24
CA GLU A 157 11.65 -0.04 -11.93
C GLU A 157 13.19 0.11 -11.94
N ALA A 158 13.83 -0.15 -13.09
CA ALA A 158 15.27 0.00 -13.29
C ALA A 158 15.77 1.47 -13.33
N ALA A 159 14.87 2.46 -13.33
CA ALA A 159 15.22 3.88 -13.39
C ALA A 159 15.52 4.52 -12.02
N VAL A 160 15.04 3.95 -10.90
CA VAL A 160 15.14 4.61 -9.59
C VAL A 160 16.35 4.14 -8.75
N SER A 161 16.97 3.01 -9.08
CA SER A 161 18.05 2.43 -8.26
C SER A 161 19.48 2.91 -8.61
N ARG A 162 19.66 3.82 -9.59
CA ARG A 162 20.99 4.35 -9.96
C ARG A 162 21.25 5.80 -9.55
N ARG A 163 20.47 6.35 -8.60
CA ARG A 163 20.67 7.73 -8.09
C ARG A 163 21.22 7.84 -6.66
N LEU A 164 21.83 6.78 -6.11
CA LEU A 164 22.58 6.86 -4.84
C LEU A 164 24.08 6.53 -4.94
N HIS A 165 24.59 5.98 -6.06
CA HIS A 165 26.03 5.69 -6.20
C HIS A 165 26.83 6.70 -7.05
N ARG A 166 26.20 7.75 -7.59
CA ARG A 166 26.88 8.79 -8.40
C ARG A 166 26.79 10.21 -7.83
N ALA A 167 26.54 10.37 -6.53
CA ALA A 167 26.53 11.67 -5.85
C ALA A 167 27.64 11.84 -4.78
N VAL A 168 28.56 10.88 -4.64
CA VAL A 168 29.73 10.98 -3.73
C VAL A 168 31.05 11.19 -4.50
N GLY A 169 30.99 11.36 -5.82
CA GLY A 169 32.17 11.35 -6.69
C GLY A 169 32.57 12.68 -7.33
N ALA A 170 32.32 13.83 -6.70
CA ALA A 170 32.84 15.12 -7.19
C ALA A 170 32.73 16.25 -6.15
N TRP A 171 33.58 16.26 -5.13
CA TRP A 171 34.11 17.49 -4.53
C TRP A 171 35.61 17.29 -4.26
N SER A 172 36.44 18.03 -5.00
CA SER A 172 37.91 18.00 -4.96
C SER A 172 38.50 18.59 -3.67
N HIS A 173 39.58 17.95 -3.19
CA HIS A 173 40.88 18.45 -2.64
C HIS A 173 40.99 19.84 -1.95
N PRO A 174 42.11 20.16 -1.27
CA PRO A 174 42.85 19.50 -0.19
C PRO A 174 43.01 20.47 1.01
N ASN A 175 43.17 20.00 2.26
CA ASN A 175 43.92 20.82 3.22
C ASN A 175 44.55 20.03 4.37
N ARG A 176 45.83 20.33 4.60
CA ARG A 176 46.62 19.94 5.76
C ARG A 176 46.04 20.59 7.00
N TYR A 177 45.91 19.85 8.09
CA TYR A 177 46.24 20.36 9.41
C TYR A 177 46.97 19.28 10.21
N ARG A 178 48.22 19.59 10.55
CA ARG A 178 48.97 18.96 11.64
C ARG A 178 48.22 19.24 12.94
N TYR A 179 48.12 18.23 13.80
CA TYR A 179 48.24 18.45 15.23
C TYR A 179 49.23 17.42 15.79
N ARG A 180 50.23 17.93 16.49
CA ARG A 180 51.20 17.19 17.29
C ARG A 180 50.74 17.30 18.76
N ASP A 181 51.30 16.41 19.58
CA ASP A 181 51.25 16.39 21.05
C ASP A 181 49.93 15.87 21.64
N ARG A 182 49.88 15.15 22.76
CA ARG A 182 50.78 14.33 23.60
C ARG A 182 49.83 13.73 24.68
N ASP A 183 50.28 12.69 25.36
CA ASP A 183 49.86 12.29 26.72
C ASP A 183 48.49 11.62 26.96
N ARG A 184 48.55 10.29 27.19
CA ARG A 184 47.98 9.55 28.35
C ARG A 184 48.49 8.11 28.23
N LEU A 185 49.49 7.70 29.03
CA LEU A 185 49.33 7.02 30.32
C LEU A 185 48.42 5.79 30.22
N GLY A 186 49.06 4.62 30.33
CA GLY A 186 48.49 3.27 30.30
C GLY A 186 49.57 2.28 29.93
#